data_AF-A0AAD6G7G9-F1
#
_entry.id   AF-A0AAD6G7G9-F1
#
_cell.length_a   1.000
_cell.length_b   1.000
_cell.length_c   1.000
_cell.angle_alpha   90.00
_cell.angle_beta   90.00
_cell.angle_gamma   90.00
#
_symmetry.space_group_name_H-M   'P 1'
#
loop_
_entity.id
_entity.type
_entity.pdbx_description
1 polymer ?
#
loop_
_entity_poly.entity_id
_entity_poly.type
_entity_poly.pdbx_seq_one_letter_code
_entity_poly.pdbx_strand_id
1 'polypeptide(L)'
;MEVLPFEILLDILSRIDDPTSLYNLLLASPAASRVFDHDGLQLTRALFTKDNTCDQSWETISLMAMIDSCTLPYPNLDAFVAGFIHDTIRQLRLPRIGEPLSTSRPLPHGLPDNAPVSTIRRVLSIHAQISHLTVACLEHYLEIFNALRPENAADPEVRYSTHPKSTQPWRQRFEGVKAPVSNYGSPTWEEEQRVSRALWRIQSFYDLCTAASQSRLGWPAEDVVRLQGMKARDLFVKWDLQYEAEEIQTVTEYLDYTRATKLVIPYDSYDSSSASKPRRLPWLRHPVEQWWPTRRRPDPHPITQLYEIDYATFGLRQIQLLAEWRASPLRTVKFDSYRRLGFALWCHKRVQAIGLAPLNLNLPGGINLSLWHFAWRSILDPREVEEVETRLQKEWEERELKG
;
A
#
# COMPACT_ATOMS: atom_id res chain seq x y z
N MET A 1 6.01 -20.88 31.75
CA MET A 1 4.74 -20.14 31.83
C MET A 1 3.59 -20.94 32.43
N GLU A 2 3.47 -22.24 32.16
CA GLU A 2 2.31 -23.04 32.61
C GLU A 2 2.08 -23.13 34.13
N VAL A 3 3.08 -22.81 34.95
CA VAL A 3 3.02 -22.86 36.43
C VAL A 3 2.90 -21.45 37.05
N LEU A 4 2.90 -20.40 36.23
CA LEU A 4 2.81 -19.02 36.73
C LEU A 4 1.35 -18.71 37.14
N PRO A 5 1.15 -17.95 38.23
CA PRO A 5 -0.17 -17.44 38.60
C PRO A 5 -0.80 -16.59 37.51
N PHE A 6 -2.12 -16.50 37.50
CA PHE A 6 -2.89 -15.73 36.52
C PHE A 6 -2.43 -14.27 36.45
N GLU A 7 -2.22 -13.64 37.59
CA GLU A 7 -1.86 -12.23 37.72
C GLU A 7 -0.46 -11.96 37.13
N ILE A 8 0.47 -12.90 37.30
CA ILE A 8 1.82 -12.81 36.75
C ILE A 8 1.78 -12.99 35.23
N LEU A 9 0.98 -13.93 34.73
CA LEU A 9 0.79 -14.09 33.29
C LEU A 9 0.14 -12.85 32.68
N LEU A 10 -0.85 -12.24 33.34
CA LEU A 10 -1.47 -11.01 32.88
C LEU A 10 -0.48 -9.82 32.87
N ASP A 11 0.37 -9.68 33.89
CA ASP A 11 1.44 -8.66 33.89
C ASP A 11 2.46 -8.90 32.76
N ILE A 12 2.81 -10.16 32.47
CA ILE A 12 3.68 -10.48 31.32
C ILE A 12 3.00 -10.11 30.00
N LEU A 13 1.76 -10.54 29.80
CA LEU A 13 1.01 -10.30 28.56
C LEU A 13 0.77 -8.80 28.31
N SER A 14 0.51 -8.02 29.37
CA SER A 14 0.27 -6.57 29.25
C SER A 14 1.53 -5.77 28.92
N ARG A 15 2.73 -6.35 29.06
CA ARG A 15 4.02 -5.72 28.72
C ARG A 15 4.51 -6.05 27.32
N ILE A 16 3.84 -6.95 26.61
CA ILE A 16 4.15 -7.22 25.21
C ILE A 16 3.70 -6.02 24.38
N ASP A 17 4.59 -5.48 23.55
CA ASP A 17 4.37 -4.29 22.71
C ASP A 17 4.21 -4.61 21.22
N ASP A 18 4.34 -5.88 20.85
CA ASP A 18 4.21 -6.39 19.49
C ASP A 18 3.09 -7.45 19.36
N PRO A 19 2.10 -7.25 18.47
CA PRO A 19 1.01 -8.20 18.29
C PRO A 19 1.47 -9.58 17.78
N THR A 20 2.57 -9.65 17.03
CA THR A 20 3.08 -10.95 16.52
C THR A 20 3.64 -11.81 17.66
N SER A 21 4.40 -11.18 18.55
CA SER A 21 4.96 -11.79 19.76
C SER A 21 3.85 -12.27 20.69
N LEU A 22 2.79 -11.48 20.88
CA LEU A 22 1.62 -11.92 21.62
C LEU A 22 0.99 -13.14 20.95
N TYR A 23 0.71 -13.09 19.64
CA TYR A 23 0.11 -14.20 18.91
C TYR A 23 0.92 -15.50 19.07
N ASN A 24 2.24 -15.45 18.86
CA ASN A 24 3.13 -16.60 19.01
C ASN A 24 3.14 -17.15 20.44
N LEU A 25 3.08 -16.27 21.45
CA LEU A 25 3.01 -16.66 22.85
C LEU A 25 1.71 -17.39 23.18
N LEU A 26 0.58 -16.92 22.64
CA LEU A 26 -0.73 -17.57 22.81
C LEU A 26 -0.77 -18.96 22.16
N LEU A 27 -0.04 -19.15 21.05
CA LEU A 27 0.11 -20.48 20.44
C LEU A 27 1.02 -21.40 21.26
N ALA A 28 2.10 -20.86 21.82
CA ALA A 28 3.10 -21.63 22.54
C ALA A 28 2.68 -22.02 23.97
N SER A 29 1.72 -21.32 24.58
CA SER A 29 1.33 -21.50 25.97
C SER A 29 -0.17 -21.55 26.19
N PRO A 30 -0.73 -22.74 26.51
CA PRO A 30 -2.13 -22.87 26.93
C PRO A 30 -2.50 -21.99 28.11
N ALA A 31 -1.61 -21.77 29.08
CA ALA A 31 -1.86 -20.86 30.19
C ALA A 31 -2.04 -19.40 29.75
N ALA A 32 -1.13 -18.88 28.92
CA ALA A 32 -1.27 -17.55 28.33
C ALA A 32 -2.56 -17.43 27.49
N SER A 33 -2.88 -18.48 26.74
CA SER A 33 -4.10 -18.57 25.95
C SER A 33 -5.36 -18.44 26.81
N ARG A 34 -5.44 -19.10 27.97
CA ARG A 34 -6.58 -18.98 28.89
C ARG A 34 -6.71 -17.58 29.49
N VAL A 35 -5.60 -16.93 29.84
CA VAL A 35 -5.62 -15.53 30.31
C VAL A 35 -6.16 -14.61 29.23
N PHE A 36 -5.74 -14.82 27.98
CA PHE A 36 -6.22 -14.05 26.85
C PHE A 36 -7.72 -14.25 26.57
N ASP A 37 -8.29 -15.43 26.85
CA ASP A 37 -9.74 -15.62 26.71
C ASP A 37 -10.55 -14.75 27.68
N HIS A 38 -9.94 -14.31 28.78
CA HIS A 38 -10.56 -13.41 29.75
C HIS A 38 -10.32 -11.92 29.40
N ASP A 39 -9.06 -11.51 29.16
CA ASP A 39 -8.66 -10.10 29.03
C ASP A 39 -8.22 -9.70 27.60
N GLY A 40 -8.43 -10.58 26.60
CA GLY A 40 -7.86 -10.44 25.27
C GLY A 40 -8.25 -9.17 24.53
N LEU A 41 -9.46 -8.64 24.74
CA LEU A 41 -9.88 -7.37 24.15
C LEU A 41 -9.03 -6.20 24.65
N GLN A 42 -8.80 -6.11 25.97
CA GLN A 42 -8.00 -5.04 26.56
C GLN A 42 -6.54 -5.15 26.13
N LEU A 43 -5.98 -6.36 26.18
CA LEU A 43 -4.60 -6.63 25.73
C LEU A 43 -4.42 -6.25 24.26
N THR A 44 -5.37 -6.61 23.39
CA THR A 44 -5.30 -6.29 21.96
C THR A 44 -5.43 -4.79 21.71
N ARG A 45 -6.35 -4.09 22.40
CA ARG A 45 -6.47 -2.62 22.31
C ARG A 45 -5.20 -1.90 22.76
N ALA A 46 -4.52 -2.42 23.78
CA ALA A 46 -3.26 -1.86 24.28
C ALA A 46 -2.08 -2.05 23.32
N LEU A 47 -2.12 -3.06 22.45
CA LEU A 47 -1.10 -3.30 21.43
C LEU A 47 -1.28 -2.42 20.18
N PHE A 48 -2.52 -2.25 19.75
CA PHE A 48 -2.85 -1.42 18.60
C PHE A 48 -3.04 0.04 19.03
N THR A 49 -1.97 0.62 19.57
CA THR A 49 -1.90 2.05 19.85
C THR A 49 -1.57 2.84 18.58
N LYS A 50 -1.84 4.14 18.61
CA LYS A 50 -1.50 5.08 17.53
C LYS A 50 -0.01 5.09 17.20
N ASP A 51 0.84 4.58 18.09
CA ASP A 51 2.29 4.69 18.00
C ASP A 51 2.94 3.64 17.09
N ASN A 52 2.24 2.55 16.77
CA ASN A 52 2.83 1.44 16.02
C ASN A 52 2.13 1.18 14.67
N THR A 53 0.83 1.47 14.57
CA THR A 53 0.00 1.16 13.40
C THR A 53 -0.58 2.43 12.78
N CYS A 54 -0.62 2.51 11.45
CA CYS A 54 -1.31 3.61 10.77
C CYS A 54 -2.83 3.52 10.98
N ASP A 55 -3.47 4.69 11.08
CA ASP A 55 -4.88 4.77 11.44
C ASP A 55 -5.81 4.03 10.46
N GLN A 56 -5.48 4.03 9.15
CA GLN A 56 -6.28 3.32 8.15
C GLN A 56 -6.23 1.80 8.33
N SER A 57 -5.13 1.24 8.83
CA SER A 57 -5.06 -0.20 9.14
C SER A 57 -5.96 -0.51 10.33
N TRP A 58 -6.02 0.36 11.32
CA TRP A 58 -6.91 0.21 12.47
C TRP A 58 -8.39 0.34 12.11
N GLU A 59 -8.74 1.29 11.24
CA GLU A 59 -10.09 1.42 10.67
C GLU A 59 -10.47 0.15 9.90
N THR A 60 -9.52 -0.45 9.17
CA THR A 60 -9.73 -1.70 8.42
C THR A 60 -9.90 -2.91 9.34
N ILE A 61 -9.15 -3.00 10.44
CA ILE A 61 -9.33 -4.03 11.48
C ILE A 61 -10.72 -3.89 12.13
N SER A 62 -11.14 -2.66 12.41
CA SER A 62 -12.45 -2.38 12.98
C SER A 62 -13.58 -2.77 12.02
N LEU A 63 -13.40 -2.53 10.71
CA LEU A 63 -14.31 -3.02 9.67
C LEU A 63 -14.45 -4.55 9.71
N MET A 64 -13.35 -5.29 9.82
CA MET A 64 -13.40 -6.74 9.90
C MET A 64 -14.19 -7.22 11.11
N ALA A 65 -14.00 -6.58 12.27
CA ALA A 65 -14.78 -6.91 13.46
C ALA A 65 -16.29 -6.66 13.24
N MET A 66 -16.66 -5.57 12.57
CA MET A 66 -18.07 -5.29 12.21
C MET A 66 -18.64 -6.30 11.20
N ILE A 67 -17.84 -6.77 10.25
CA ILE A 67 -18.25 -7.81 9.29
C ILE A 67 -18.46 -9.14 10.02
N ASP A 68 -17.61 -9.48 10.97
CA ASP A 68 -17.74 -10.71 11.77
C ASP A 68 -18.98 -10.69 12.67
N SER A 69 -19.31 -9.54 13.26
CA SER A 69 -20.50 -9.36 14.09
C SER A 69 -21.79 -9.12 13.30
N CYS A 70 -21.73 -9.04 11.97
CA CYS A 70 -22.87 -8.69 11.10
C CYS A 70 -23.51 -7.33 11.48
N THR A 71 -22.72 -6.38 11.97
CA THR A 71 -23.19 -5.05 12.41
C THR A 71 -22.81 -3.94 11.43
N LEU A 72 -22.52 -4.29 10.18
CA LEU A 72 -22.09 -3.34 9.16
C LEU A 72 -23.22 -2.32 8.88
N PRO A 73 -23.03 -1.01 9.12
CA PRO A 73 -24.12 -0.03 9.10
C PRO A 73 -24.39 0.55 7.71
N TYR A 74 -24.12 -0.21 6.65
CA TYR A 74 -24.25 0.23 5.26
C TYR A 74 -25.24 -0.67 4.53
N PRO A 75 -26.36 -0.13 4.01
CA PRO A 75 -27.43 -0.95 3.44
C PRO A 75 -27.12 -1.52 2.06
N ASN A 76 -26.14 -0.97 1.35
CA ASN A 76 -25.78 -1.33 -0.01
C ASN A 76 -24.29 -0.98 -0.29
N LEU A 77 -23.77 -1.44 -1.42
CA LEU A 77 -22.35 -1.28 -1.77
C LEU A 77 -21.98 0.21 -1.98
N ASP A 78 -22.85 1.01 -2.59
CA ASP A 78 -22.57 2.43 -2.81
C ASP A 78 -22.49 3.22 -1.50
N ALA A 79 -23.38 2.93 -0.55
CA ALA A 79 -23.34 3.53 0.79
C ALA A 79 -22.09 3.12 1.57
N PHE A 80 -21.62 1.88 1.40
CA PHE A 80 -20.35 1.42 1.97
C PHE A 80 -19.16 2.15 1.36
N VAL A 81 -19.10 2.26 0.03
CA VAL A 81 -18.02 2.99 -0.66
C VAL A 81 -18.02 4.47 -0.25
N ALA A 82 -19.19 5.12 -0.26
CA ALA A 82 -19.32 6.53 0.07
C ALA A 82 -19.08 6.84 1.55
N GLY A 83 -19.51 5.97 2.47
CA GLY A 83 -19.48 6.24 3.92
C GLY A 83 -18.39 5.51 4.71
N PHE A 84 -17.62 4.62 4.08
CA PHE A 84 -16.45 3.99 4.71
C PHE A 84 -15.20 4.21 3.86
N ILE A 85 -15.21 3.78 2.60
CA ILE A 85 -14.00 3.84 1.77
C ILE A 85 -13.59 5.29 1.51
N HIS A 86 -14.55 6.15 1.14
CA HIS A 86 -14.26 7.55 0.89
C HIS A 86 -13.82 8.33 2.13
N ASP A 87 -14.27 7.94 3.33
CA ASP A 87 -13.94 8.62 4.59
C ASP A 87 -12.60 8.14 5.18
N THR A 88 -12.26 6.87 4.98
CA THR A 88 -10.96 6.29 5.42
C THR A 88 -9.80 6.66 4.48
N ILE A 89 -10.09 6.99 3.23
CA ILE A 89 -9.12 7.57 2.29
C ILE A 89 -8.83 9.01 2.72
N ARG A 90 -7.72 9.18 3.46
CA ARG A 90 -7.23 10.49 3.90
C ARG A 90 -6.75 11.27 2.68
N GLN A 91 -7.35 12.44 2.48
CA GLN A 91 -6.89 13.42 1.51
C GLN A 91 -6.49 14.69 2.26
N LEU A 92 -5.42 15.33 1.80
CA LEU A 92 -5.31 16.77 1.95
C LEU A 92 -6.34 17.40 1.03
N ARG A 93 -7.56 17.59 1.52
CA ARG A 93 -8.36 18.72 1.07
C ARG A 93 -7.72 19.94 1.72
N LEU A 94 -7.00 20.76 0.95
CA LEU A 94 -6.98 22.19 1.28
C LEU A 94 -8.45 22.60 1.35
N PRO A 95 -8.97 23.08 2.50
CA PRO A 95 -10.37 23.47 2.59
C PRO A 95 -10.64 24.51 1.50
N ARG A 96 -11.52 24.20 0.56
CA ARG A 96 -12.05 25.26 -0.32
C ARG A 96 -12.81 26.20 0.61
N ILE A 97 -12.45 27.49 0.60
CA ILE A 97 -13.13 28.51 1.40
C ILE A 97 -14.63 28.41 1.11
N GLY A 98 -15.44 28.07 2.12
CA GLY A 98 -16.90 27.98 2.03
C GLY A 98 -17.50 26.57 1.90
N GLU A 99 -16.70 25.49 1.84
CA GLU A 99 -17.27 24.14 1.97
C GLU A 99 -17.63 23.84 3.44
N PRO A 100 -18.88 23.43 3.74
CA PRO A 100 -19.22 22.97 5.07
C PRO A 100 -18.37 21.73 5.39
N LEU A 101 -17.75 21.70 6.57
CA LEU A 101 -17.08 20.52 7.12
C LEU A 101 -18.06 19.36 6.99
N SER A 102 -17.76 18.38 6.14
CA SER A 102 -18.59 17.19 6.01
C SER A 102 -18.80 16.61 7.39
N THR A 103 -20.06 16.51 7.81
CA THR A 103 -20.48 15.80 9.01
C THR A 103 -20.31 14.30 8.76
N SER A 104 -19.06 13.84 8.60
CA SER A 104 -18.74 12.43 8.49
C SER A 104 -19.11 11.77 9.82
N ARG A 105 -19.83 10.65 9.75
CA ARG A 105 -20.09 9.80 10.91
C ARG A 105 -18.73 9.41 11.50
N PRO A 106 -18.53 9.45 12.84
CA PRO A 106 -17.25 9.05 13.42
C PRO A 106 -16.94 7.62 12.99
N LEU A 107 -15.81 7.43 12.31
CA LEU A 107 -15.33 6.12 11.92
C LEU A 107 -15.05 5.32 13.20
N PRO A 108 -15.34 4.01 13.22
CA PRO A 108 -15.01 3.17 14.37
C PRO A 108 -13.50 3.19 14.60
N HIS A 109 -13.08 3.77 15.72
CA HIS A 109 -11.70 3.77 16.15
C HIS A 109 -11.46 2.61 17.13
N GLY A 110 -11.62 1.39 16.63
CA GLY A 110 -11.20 0.17 17.32
C GLY A 110 -12.23 -0.93 17.38
N LEU A 111 -11.79 -2.03 18.00
CA LEU A 111 -12.60 -3.23 18.21
C LEU A 111 -13.85 -2.88 19.04
N PRO A 112 -15.05 -3.38 18.69
CA PRO A 112 -16.25 -3.21 19.50
C PRO A 112 -16.10 -3.74 20.93
N ASP A 113 -16.76 -3.11 21.91
CA ASP A 113 -16.71 -3.56 23.33
C ASP A 113 -17.24 -4.99 23.53
N ASN A 114 -18.14 -5.42 22.65
CA ASN A 114 -18.76 -6.74 22.65
C ASN A 114 -18.11 -7.70 21.63
N ALA A 115 -16.91 -7.39 21.12
CA ALA A 115 -16.24 -8.23 20.15
C ALA A 115 -15.94 -9.63 20.76
N PRO A 116 -16.41 -10.72 20.14
CA PRO A 116 -16.14 -12.07 20.63
C PRO A 116 -14.63 -12.35 20.68
N VAL A 117 -14.20 -13.13 21.68
CA VAL A 117 -12.79 -13.56 21.82
C VAL A 117 -12.28 -14.24 20.55
N SER A 118 -13.12 -14.98 19.83
CA SER A 118 -12.79 -15.58 18.54
C SER A 118 -12.43 -14.55 17.47
N THR A 119 -13.14 -13.42 17.41
CA THR A 119 -12.82 -12.28 16.54
C THR A 119 -11.48 -11.66 16.93
N ILE A 120 -11.22 -11.49 18.24
CA ILE A 120 -9.96 -10.91 18.72
C ILE A 120 -8.76 -11.81 18.36
N ARG A 121 -8.87 -13.12 18.61
CA ARG A 121 -7.86 -14.11 18.22
C ARG A 121 -7.62 -14.12 16.71
N ARG A 122 -8.70 -13.99 15.93
CA ARG A 122 -8.62 -13.91 14.48
C ARG A 122 -7.87 -12.65 14.03
N VAL A 123 -8.11 -11.50 14.64
CA VAL A 123 -7.37 -10.26 14.35
C VAL A 123 -5.88 -10.44 14.61
N LEU A 124 -5.49 -11.00 15.76
CA LEU A 124 -4.07 -11.28 16.06
C LEU A 124 -3.44 -12.25 15.05
N SER A 125 -4.17 -13.32 14.69
CA SER A 125 -3.70 -14.29 13.71
C SER A 125 -3.48 -13.67 12.33
N ILE A 126 -4.42 -12.85 11.87
CA ILE A 126 -4.31 -12.15 10.58
C ILE A 126 -3.19 -11.10 10.65
N HIS A 127 -3.04 -10.40 11.77
CA HIS A 127 -1.93 -9.47 11.95
C HIS A 127 -0.58 -10.19 11.83
N ALA A 128 -0.35 -11.27 12.58
CA ALA A 128 0.89 -12.03 12.50
C ALA A 128 1.18 -12.51 11.05
N GLN A 129 0.14 -12.95 10.34
CA GLN A 129 0.25 -13.30 8.93
C GLN A 129 0.63 -12.11 8.04
N ILE A 130 -0.02 -10.97 8.21
CA ILE A 130 0.24 -9.73 7.47
C ILE A 130 1.64 -9.20 7.76
N SER A 131 2.13 -9.31 9.00
CA SER A 131 3.48 -8.89 9.37
C SER A 131 4.53 -9.72 8.61
N HIS A 132 4.37 -11.04 8.55
CA HIS A 132 5.29 -11.88 7.75
C HIS A 132 5.23 -11.57 6.25
N LEU A 133 4.02 -11.43 5.69
CA LEU A 133 3.83 -11.06 4.28
C LEU A 133 4.40 -9.68 3.96
N THR A 134 4.30 -8.74 4.90
CA THR A 134 4.86 -7.39 4.76
C THR A 134 6.36 -7.42 4.57
N VAL A 135 7.08 -8.12 5.46
CA VAL A 135 8.54 -8.22 5.37
C VAL A 135 8.95 -8.91 4.06
N ALA A 136 8.32 -10.03 3.74
CA ALA A 136 8.63 -10.81 2.54
C ALA A 136 8.39 -10.02 1.23
N CYS A 137 7.30 -9.24 1.18
CA CYS A 137 6.98 -8.36 0.05
C CYS A 137 8.01 -7.25 -0.11
N LEU A 138 8.40 -6.62 1.00
CA LEU A 138 9.41 -5.56 0.99
C LEU A 138 10.78 -6.10 0.58
N GLU A 139 11.22 -7.26 1.09
CA GLU A 139 12.48 -7.88 0.69
C GLU A 139 12.52 -8.15 -0.82
N HIS A 140 11.44 -8.71 -1.37
CA HIS A 140 11.32 -8.96 -2.80
C HIS A 140 11.48 -7.69 -3.64
N TYR A 141 10.70 -6.65 -3.35
CA TYR A 141 10.80 -5.41 -4.13
C TYR A 141 12.10 -4.66 -3.84
N LEU A 142 12.66 -4.75 -2.63
CA LEU A 142 13.92 -4.09 -2.28
C LEU A 142 15.09 -4.71 -3.04
N GLU A 143 15.09 -6.02 -3.27
CA GLU A 143 16.07 -6.69 -4.13
C GLU A 143 16.02 -6.14 -5.57
N ILE A 144 14.81 -6.07 -6.15
CA ILE A 144 14.58 -5.50 -7.49
C ILE A 144 15.04 -4.04 -7.53
N PHE A 145 14.67 -3.25 -6.53
CA PHE A 145 14.96 -1.84 -6.46
C PHE A 145 16.47 -1.57 -6.31
N ASN A 146 17.18 -2.34 -5.49
CA ASN A 146 18.63 -2.23 -5.32
C ASN A 146 19.43 -2.70 -6.55
N ALA A 147 18.82 -3.50 -7.42
CA ALA A 147 19.41 -3.89 -8.70
C ALA A 147 19.36 -2.75 -9.74
N LEU A 148 18.59 -1.68 -9.52
CA LEU A 148 18.48 -0.56 -10.46
C LEU A 148 19.82 0.16 -10.63
N ARG A 149 20.08 0.60 -11.86
CA ARG A 149 21.26 1.37 -12.25
C ARG A 149 20.84 2.64 -12.99
N PRO A 150 20.19 3.59 -12.30
CA PRO A 150 19.75 4.82 -12.94
C PRO A 150 20.93 5.68 -13.42
N GLU A 151 20.66 6.48 -14.43
CA GLU A 151 21.58 7.45 -15.00
C GLU A 151 21.05 8.87 -14.82
N ASN A 152 21.95 9.82 -14.62
CA ASN A 152 21.65 11.25 -14.64
C ASN A 152 22.24 11.87 -15.90
N ALA A 153 21.67 12.99 -16.38
CA ALA A 153 22.29 13.71 -17.49
C ALA A 153 23.64 14.29 -17.04
N ALA A 154 24.65 14.20 -17.91
CA ALA A 154 25.98 14.75 -17.65
C ALA A 154 25.96 16.29 -17.55
N ASP A 155 25.15 16.93 -18.39
CA ASP A 155 24.93 18.38 -18.37
C ASP A 155 23.73 18.73 -17.45
N PRO A 156 23.94 19.44 -16.33
CA PRO A 156 22.86 19.82 -15.41
C PRO A 156 21.89 20.86 -16.01
N GLU A 157 22.28 21.57 -17.08
CA GLU A 157 21.46 22.57 -17.74
C GLU A 157 20.58 22.02 -18.85
N VAL A 158 20.75 20.76 -19.22
CA VAL A 158 20.04 20.16 -20.33
C VAL A 158 18.53 20.26 -20.15
N ARG A 159 17.83 20.63 -21.23
CA ARG A 159 16.37 20.72 -21.30
C ARG A 159 15.86 19.97 -22.51
N TYR A 160 14.79 19.19 -22.31
CA TYR A 160 14.04 18.68 -23.44
C TYR A 160 13.41 19.85 -24.21
N SER A 161 13.82 20.06 -25.46
CA SER A 161 13.30 21.16 -26.28
C SER A 161 11.82 20.94 -26.63
N THR A 162 11.03 22.01 -26.53
CA THR A 162 9.61 22.03 -26.88
C THR A 162 9.34 22.70 -28.24
N HIS A 163 10.40 23.16 -28.92
CA HIS A 163 10.26 23.88 -30.18
C HIS A 163 9.84 22.94 -31.33
N PRO A 164 8.82 23.30 -32.14
CA PRO A 164 8.34 22.45 -33.24
C PRO A 164 9.42 22.10 -34.28
N LYS A 165 10.43 22.97 -34.45
CA LYS A 165 11.54 22.79 -35.40
C LYS A 165 12.73 22.00 -34.83
N SER A 166 12.68 21.65 -33.55
CA SER A 166 13.74 20.88 -32.88
C SER A 166 13.42 19.38 -32.92
N THR A 167 14.43 18.54 -32.72
CA THR A 167 14.23 17.10 -32.54
C THR A 167 13.21 16.86 -31.43
N GLN A 168 12.24 15.97 -31.64
CA GLN A 168 11.19 15.74 -30.65
C GLN A 168 11.75 15.22 -29.31
N PRO A 169 11.15 15.60 -28.16
CA PRO A 169 11.67 15.26 -26.84
C PRO A 169 12.00 13.77 -26.63
N TRP A 170 11.13 12.88 -27.11
CA TRP A 170 11.33 11.43 -26.98
C TRP A 170 12.45 10.89 -27.88
N ARG A 171 12.87 11.63 -28.92
CA ARG A 171 14.03 11.29 -29.77
C ARG A 171 15.32 11.98 -29.34
N GLN A 172 15.25 13.01 -28.49
CA GLN A 172 16.45 13.64 -27.93
C GLN A 172 17.21 12.61 -27.09
N ARG A 173 18.54 12.63 -27.23
CA ARG A 173 19.48 11.79 -26.49
C ARG A 173 20.49 12.71 -25.85
N PHE A 174 20.74 12.50 -24.56
CA PHE A 174 21.72 13.23 -23.79
C PHE A 174 22.75 12.23 -23.26
N GLU A 175 23.97 12.70 -23.03
CA GLU A 175 25.00 11.89 -22.40
C GLU A 175 24.60 11.59 -20.96
N GLY A 176 24.59 10.30 -20.61
CA GLY A 176 24.27 9.82 -19.28
C GLY A 176 25.52 9.55 -18.46
N VAL A 177 25.47 9.88 -17.18
CA VAL A 177 26.44 9.46 -16.17
C VAL A 177 25.75 8.59 -15.13
N LYS A 178 26.42 7.55 -14.65
CA LYS A 178 25.87 6.68 -13.61
C LYS A 178 25.54 7.51 -12.38
N ALA A 179 24.31 7.40 -11.89
CA ALA A 179 23.91 8.08 -10.68
C ALA A 179 24.67 7.50 -9.48
N PRO A 180 25.09 8.33 -8.50
CA PRO A 180 25.66 7.83 -7.27
C PRO A 180 24.57 7.11 -6.46
N VAL A 181 24.58 5.78 -6.51
CA VAL A 181 23.63 4.94 -5.77
C VAL A 181 24.14 4.74 -4.35
N SER A 182 23.38 5.21 -3.37
CA SER A 182 23.62 4.95 -1.95
C SER A 182 22.62 3.92 -1.43
N ASN A 183 23.10 2.90 -0.72
CA ASN A 183 22.19 1.97 -0.04
C ASN A 183 21.48 2.70 1.08
N TYR A 184 20.17 2.91 0.93
CA TYR A 184 19.34 3.58 1.94
C TYR A 184 19.09 2.71 3.18
N GLY A 185 19.41 1.41 3.11
CA GLY A 185 19.27 0.45 4.20
C GLY A 185 17.92 -0.25 4.21
N SER A 186 17.56 -0.79 5.38
CA SER A 186 16.30 -1.48 5.62
C SER A 186 15.09 -0.59 5.30
N PRO A 187 13.89 -1.16 5.10
CA PRO A 187 12.66 -0.40 4.92
C PRO A 187 12.43 0.68 5.98
N THR A 188 11.52 1.61 5.72
CA THR A 188 11.07 2.58 6.73
C THR A 188 9.73 2.14 7.33
N TRP A 189 9.32 2.77 8.42
CA TRP A 189 7.97 2.57 8.97
C TRP A 189 6.89 2.87 7.93
N GLU A 190 7.05 3.91 7.12
CA GLU A 190 6.10 4.26 6.06
C GLU A 190 5.96 3.12 5.04
N GLU A 191 7.09 2.56 4.59
CA GLU A 191 7.12 1.49 3.59
C GLU A 191 6.46 0.20 4.11
N GLU A 192 6.71 -0.16 5.37
CA GLU A 192 6.03 -1.27 6.05
C GLU A 192 4.52 -1.06 6.12
N GLN A 193 4.11 0.13 6.55
CA GLN A 193 2.69 0.40 6.76
C GLN A 193 1.92 0.48 5.44
N ARG A 194 2.53 0.91 4.33
CA ARG A 194 1.88 0.86 3.00
C ARG A 194 1.57 -0.58 2.60
N VAL A 195 2.53 -1.50 2.75
CA VAL A 195 2.32 -2.92 2.44
C VAL A 195 1.32 -3.55 3.40
N SER A 196 1.48 -3.33 4.71
CA SER A 196 0.57 -3.85 5.74
C SER A 196 -0.87 -3.38 5.51
N ARG A 197 -1.06 -2.08 5.24
CA ARG A 197 -2.37 -1.47 4.92
C ARG A 197 -2.99 -2.09 3.67
N ALA A 198 -2.22 -2.28 2.61
CA ALA A 198 -2.70 -2.95 1.40
C ALA A 198 -3.14 -4.39 1.68
N LEU A 199 -2.37 -5.15 2.47
CA LEU A 199 -2.74 -6.51 2.88
C LEU A 199 -4.00 -6.55 3.74
N TRP A 200 -4.16 -5.62 4.70
CA TRP A 200 -5.39 -5.48 5.49
C TRP A 200 -6.60 -5.22 4.60
N ARG A 201 -6.47 -4.30 3.62
CA ARG A 201 -7.55 -4.00 2.67
C ARG A 201 -7.91 -5.21 1.80
N ILE A 202 -6.92 -5.99 1.36
CA ILE A 202 -7.16 -7.24 0.61
C ILE A 202 -7.91 -8.26 1.48
N GLN A 203 -7.50 -8.46 2.73
CA GLN A 203 -8.19 -9.39 3.63
C GLN A 203 -9.61 -8.94 3.96
N SER A 204 -9.84 -7.64 4.19
CA SER A 204 -11.17 -7.08 4.41
C SER A 204 -12.06 -7.20 3.19
N PHE A 205 -11.51 -7.03 1.98
CA PHE A 205 -12.25 -7.30 0.74
C PHE A 205 -12.70 -8.77 0.67
N TYR A 206 -11.82 -9.72 1.00
CA TYR A 206 -12.17 -11.14 1.05
C TYR A 206 -13.28 -11.44 2.08
N ASP A 207 -13.23 -10.80 3.24
CA ASP A 207 -14.26 -10.94 4.27
C ASP A 207 -15.60 -10.35 3.81
N LEU A 208 -15.56 -9.20 3.17
CA LEU A 208 -16.75 -8.53 2.62
C LEU A 208 -17.41 -9.39 1.54
N CYS A 209 -16.62 -9.91 0.57
CA CYS A 209 -17.14 -10.82 -0.45
C CYS A 209 -17.76 -12.08 0.17
N THR A 210 -17.12 -12.65 1.20
CA THR A 210 -17.62 -13.85 1.89
C THR A 210 -18.92 -13.56 2.65
N ALA A 211 -18.99 -12.43 3.36
CA ALA A 211 -20.19 -12.03 4.08
C ALA A 211 -21.36 -11.74 3.12
N ALA A 212 -21.08 -11.09 1.99
CA ALA A 212 -22.04 -10.83 0.93
C ALA A 212 -22.60 -12.12 0.33
N SER A 213 -21.74 -13.09 -0.01
CA SER A 213 -22.15 -14.37 -0.59
C SER A 213 -22.94 -15.25 0.38
N GLN A 214 -22.76 -15.05 1.69
CA GLN A 214 -23.50 -15.73 2.76
C GLN A 214 -24.76 -14.97 3.19
N SER A 215 -25.16 -13.92 2.46
CA SER A 215 -26.30 -13.06 2.79
C SER A 215 -26.23 -12.42 4.19
N ARG A 216 -25.03 -12.30 4.78
CA ARG A 216 -24.83 -11.72 6.12
C ARG A 216 -24.89 -10.18 6.13
N LEU A 217 -24.76 -9.55 4.97
CA LEU A 217 -24.76 -8.09 4.84
C LEU A 217 -26.16 -7.49 4.59
N GLY A 218 -27.14 -8.30 4.19
CA GLY A 218 -28.47 -7.81 3.79
C GLY A 218 -28.48 -6.95 2.53
N TRP A 219 -27.41 -6.95 1.73
CA TRP A 219 -27.29 -6.15 0.51
C TRP A 219 -28.15 -6.70 -0.64
N PRO A 220 -28.59 -5.84 -1.58
CA PRO A 220 -29.25 -6.26 -2.81
C PRO A 220 -28.42 -7.26 -3.62
N ALA A 221 -29.07 -8.21 -4.30
CA ALA A 221 -28.39 -9.22 -5.10
C ALA A 221 -27.51 -8.63 -6.21
N GLU A 222 -27.94 -7.51 -6.81
CA GLU A 222 -27.17 -6.76 -7.80
C GLU A 222 -25.82 -6.26 -7.26
N ASP A 223 -25.80 -5.80 -6.00
CA ASP A 223 -24.59 -5.35 -5.34
C ASP A 223 -23.68 -6.51 -4.96
N VAL A 224 -24.24 -7.64 -4.56
CA VAL A 224 -23.47 -8.86 -4.32
C VAL A 224 -22.79 -9.30 -5.61
N VAL A 225 -23.52 -9.37 -6.72
CA VAL A 225 -22.95 -9.73 -8.04
C VAL A 225 -21.88 -8.72 -8.47
N ARG A 226 -22.14 -7.41 -8.30
CA ARG A 226 -21.15 -6.36 -8.59
C ARG A 226 -19.88 -6.55 -7.76
N LEU A 227 -20.00 -6.75 -6.45
CA LEU A 227 -18.87 -6.98 -5.55
C LEU A 227 -18.05 -8.22 -5.95
N GLN A 228 -18.70 -9.33 -6.32
CA GLN A 228 -18.00 -10.55 -6.71
C GLN A 228 -17.23 -10.40 -8.04
N GLY A 229 -17.65 -9.48 -8.90
CA GLY A 229 -16.95 -9.15 -10.15
C GLY A 229 -15.76 -8.20 -9.98
N MET A 230 -15.61 -7.57 -8.81
CA MET A 230 -14.54 -6.61 -8.54
C MET A 230 -13.25 -7.30 -8.10
N LYS A 231 -12.13 -6.60 -8.31
CA LYS A 231 -10.86 -6.85 -7.62
C LYS A 231 -10.78 -5.96 -6.38
N ALA A 232 -9.94 -6.35 -5.41
CA ALA A 232 -9.76 -5.58 -4.18
C ALA A 232 -9.42 -4.11 -4.46
N ARG A 233 -8.56 -3.84 -5.47
CA ARG A 233 -8.17 -2.47 -5.84
C ARG A 233 -9.35 -1.61 -6.30
N ASP A 234 -10.37 -2.21 -6.92
CA ASP A 234 -11.47 -1.49 -7.57
C ASP A 234 -12.35 -0.78 -6.53
N LEU A 235 -12.40 -1.28 -5.29
CA LEU A 235 -13.09 -0.61 -4.19
C LEU A 235 -12.40 0.70 -3.77
N PHE A 236 -11.09 0.80 -3.94
CA PHE A 236 -10.28 1.91 -3.42
C PHE A 236 -9.85 2.89 -4.52
N VAL A 237 -10.47 2.83 -5.70
CA VAL A 237 -10.30 3.84 -6.74
C VAL A 237 -11.23 5.00 -6.43
N LYS A 238 -10.68 6.15 -6.03
CA LYS A 238 -11.45 7.36 -5.71
C LYS A 238 -10.93 8.55 -6.53
N TRP A 239 -11.77 9.12 -7.39
CA TRP A 239 -11.41 10.28 -8.24
C TRP A 239 -10.15 10.02 -9.11
N ASP A 240 -9.30 11.03 -9.28
CA ASP A 240 -8.01 10.99 -9.98
C ASP A 240 -6.85 10.44 -9.10
N LEU A 241 -7.12 10.11 -7.83
CA LEU A 241 -6.11 9.59 -6.90
C LEU A 241 -6.18 8.07 -6.86
N GLN A 242 -5.12 7.42 -7.34
CA GLN A 242 -5.05 5.97 -7.48
C GLN A 242 -4.03 5.31 -6.54
N TYR A 243 -3.47 6.04 -5.57
CA TYR A 243 -2.31 5.53 -4.84
C TYR A 243 -2.62 4.31 -3.98
N GLU A 244 -3.78 4.27 -3.33
CA GLU A 244 -4.23 3.09 -2.59
C GLU A 244 -4.46 1.90 -3.53
N ALA A 245 -5.05 2.15 -4.70
CA ALA A 245 -5.27 1.13 -5.71
C ALA A 245 -3.93 0.60 -6.25
N GLU A 246 -2.93 1.45 -6.43
CA GLU A 246 -1.58 1.05 -6.84
C GLU A 246 -0.81 0.32 -5.73
N GLU A 247 -0.95 0.70 -4.46
CA GLU A 247 -0.44 -0.06 -3.31
C GLU A 247 -1.03 -1.48 -3.28
N ILE A 248 -2.38 -1.58 -3.36
CA ILE A 248 -3.10 -2.86 -3.37
C ILE A 248 -2.68 -3.71 -4.55
N GLN A 249 -2.58 -3.11 -5.74
CA GLN A 249 -2.22 -3.84 -6.94
C GLN A 249 -0.76 -4.33 -6.87
N THR A 250 0.17 -3.54 -6.35
CA THR A 250 1.58 -3.94 -6.17
C THR A 250 1.68 -5.14 -5.24
N VAL A 251 1.00 -5.09 -4.08
CA VAL A 251 0.97 -6.21 -3.15
C VAL A 251 0.26 -7.43 -3.76
N THR A 252 -0.78 -7.23 -4.58
CA THR A 252 -1.47 -8.32 -5.27
C THR A 252 -0.52 -9.05 -6.23
N GLU A 253 0.31 -8.32 -6.99
CA GLU A 253 1.31 -8.93 -7.87
C GLU A 253 2.34 -9.76 -7.09
N TYR A 254 2.78 -9.28 -5.93
CA TYR A 254 3.64 -10.07 -5.04
C TYR A 254 2.93 -11.35 -4.55
N LEU A 255 1.66 -11.25 -4.14
CA LEU A 255 0.88 -12.43 -3.73
C LEU A 255 0.72 -13.44 -4.89
N ASP A 256 0.55 -12.96 -6.12
CA ASP A 256 0.47 -13.83 -7.29
C ASP A 256 1.83 -14.47 -7.62
N TYR A 257 2.92 -13.73 -7.47
CA TYR A 257 4.29 -14.25 -7.56
C TYR A 257 4.54 -15.36 -6.54
N THR A 258 4.21 -15.15 -5.26
CA THR A 258 4.42 -16.16 -4.20
C THR A 258 3.60 -17.44 -4.42
N ARG A 259 2.39 -17.33 -5.00
CA ARG A 259 1.58 -18.47 -5.43
C ARG A 259 2.22 -19.21 -6.61
N ALA A 260 2.63 -18.48 -7.64
CA ALA A 260 3.25 -19.05 -8.84
C ALA A 260 4.57 -19.77 -8.53
N THR A 261 5.36 -19.24 -7.60
CA THR A 261 6.64 -19.80 -7.14
C THR A 261 6.50 -20.83 -6.01
N LYS A 262 5.27 -21.15 -5.58
CA LYS A 262 4.97 -22.12 -4.52
C LYS A 262 5.62 -21.80 -3.17
N LEU A 263 5.86 -20.52 -2.89
CA LEU A 263 6.37 -20.03 -1.60
C LEU A 263 5.32 -20.07 -0.48
N VAL A 264 4.05 -20.28 -0.84
CA VAL A 264 2.92 -20.35 0.08
C VAL A 264 2.58 -21.79 0.45
N ILE A 265 2.09 -21.99 1.67
CA ILE A 265 1.52 -23.26 2.11
C ILE A 265 0.25 -23.50 1.28
N PRO A 266 0.13 -24.63 0.57
CA PRO A 266 -1.11 -24.97 -0.13
C PRO A 266 -2.20 -25.05 0.92
N TYR A 267 -3.18 -24.15 0.83
CA TYR A 267 -4.45 -24.39 1.51
C TYR A 267 -5.07 -25.59 0.81
N ASP A 268 -5.45 -26.64 1.53
CA ASP A 268 -6.03 -27.86 0.94
C ASP A 268 -7.22 -27.51 0.03
N SER A 269 -6.92 -27.37 -1.27
CA SER A 269 -7.90 -27.17 -2.32
C SER A 269 -8.36 -28.54 -2.80
N TYR A 270 -8.99 -29.30 -1.90
CA TYR A 270 -10.01 -30.22 -2.35
C TYR A 270 -11.31 -29.39 -2.50
N ASP A 271 -11.72 -29.23 -3.76
CA ASP A 271 -12.84 -28.45 -4.29
C ASP A 271 -12.71 -26.92 -4.36
N SER A 272 -12.24 -26.45 -5.52
CA SER A 272 -12.39 -25.07 -6.04
C SER A 272 -13.82 -24.74 -6.53
N SER A 273 -14.79 -25.62 -6.34
CA SER A 273 -16.15 -25.46 -6.87
C SER A 273 -17.14 -24.79 -5.90
N SER A 274 -16.78 -24.59 -4.63
CA SER A 274 -17.68 -23.94 -3.66
C SER A 274 -17.37 -22.45 -3.51
N ALA A 275 -18.24 -21.61 -4.07
CA ALA A 275 -18.28 -20.16 -3.84
C ALA A 275 -18.49 -19.76 -2.35
N SER A 276 -18.66 -20.73 -1.44
CA SER A 276 -18.91 -20.49 -0.01
C SER A 276 -17.67 -20.49 0.88
N LYS A 277 -16.49 -20.93 0.40
CA LYS A 277 -15.28 -20.96 1.23
C LYS A 277 -14.68 -19.56 1.41
N PRO A 278 -14.40 -19.13 2.65
CA PRO A 278 -13.83 -17.82 2.92
C PRO A 278 -12.46 -17.68 2.27
N ARG A 279 -12.27 -16.62 1.47
CA ARG A 279 -10.95 -16.28 0.93
C ARG A 279 -10.06 -15.74 2.05
N ARG A 280 -8.80 -16.16 2.06
CA ARG A 280 -7.80 -15.79 3.07
C ARG A 280 -6.49 -15.44 2.39
N LEU A 281 -5.73 -14.54 3.00
CA LEU A 281 -4.33 -14.37 2.66
C LEU A 281 -3.58 -15.70 2.81
N PRO A 282 -2.51 -15.93 2.03
CA PRO A 282 -1.74 -17.17 2.11
C PRO A 282 -0.74 -17.14 3.28
N TRP A 283 -0.46 -18.29 3.87
CA TRP A 283 0.67 -18.44 4.80
C TRP A 283 1.95 -18.74 4.01
N LEU A 284 3.05 -18.08 4.35
CA LEU A 284 4.36 -18.38 3.78
C LEU A 284 4.87 -19.72 4.33
N ARG A 285 5.56 -20.51 3.49
CA ARG A 285 6.15 -21.80 3.91
C ARG A 285 7.34 -21.63 4.85
N HIS A 286 8.09 -20.55 4.65
CA HIS A 286 9.31 -20.28 5.38
C HIS A 286 9.10 -19.07 6.28
N PRO A 287 9.53 -19.14 7.56
CA PRO A 287 9.53 -17.98 8.42
C PRO A 287 10.41 -16.91 7.79
N VAL A 288 9.94 -15.67 7.84
CA VAL A 288 10.71 -14.49 7.44
C VAL A 288 11.16 -13.81 8.71
N GLU A 289 12.44 -13.46 8.79
CA GLU A 289 12.98 -12.77 9.96
C GLU A 289 12.29 -11.41 10.11
N GLN A 290 11.53 -11.24 11.19
CA GLN A 290 10.96 -9.95 11.52
C GLN A 290 12.05 -9.01 12.02
N TRP A 291 11.99 -7.75 11.60
CA TRP A 291 12.86 -6.73 12.14
C TRP A 291 12.40 -6.36 13.56
N TRP A 292 13.29 -6.58 14.53
CA TRP A 292 13.09 -6.21 15.92
C TRP A 292 14.06 -5.08 16.33
N PRO A 293 13.61 -4.08 17.10
CA PRO A 293 12.23 -3.86 17.56
C PRO A 293 11.31 -3.34 16.44
N THR A 294 9.99 -3.49 16.64
CA THR A 294 8.96 -2.91 15.77
C THR A 294 9.22 -1.41 15.61
N ARG A 295 9.19 -0.92 14.36
CA ARG A 295 9.43 0.49 14.09
C ARG A 295 8.30 1.33 14.67
N ARG A 296 8.67 2.41 15.35
CA ARG A 296 7.72 3.39 15.86
C ARG A 296 7.24 4.31 14.75
N ARG A 297 5.98 4.71 14.85
CA ARG A 297 5.38 5.74 14.01
C ARG A 297 6.17 7.04 14.16
N PRO A 298 6.57 7.68 13.04
CA PRO A 298 7.22 8.98 13.09
C PRO A 298 6.23 10.05 13.53
N ASP A 299 6.74 11.16 14.06
CA ASP A 299 5.91 12.32 14.36
C ASP A 299 5.23 12.85 13.08
N PRO A 300 3.98 13.34 13.19
CA PRO A 300 3.32 13.96 12.06
C PRO A 300 4.06 15.22 11.62
N HIS A 301 3.86 15.62 10.37
CA HIS A 301 4.44 16.85 9.85
C HIS A 301 3.97 18.05 10.70
N PRO A 302 4.88 18.92 11.18
CA PRO A 302 4.55 19.92 12.21
C PRO A 302 3.45 20.91 11.78
N ILE A 303 3.41 21.25 10.49
CA ILE A 303 2.44 22.20 9.93
C ILE A 303 1.11 21.54 9.59
N THR A 304 1.11 20.47 8.80
CA THR A 304 -0.12 19.85 8.29
C THR A 304 -0.75 18.88 9.28
N GLN A 305 -0.01 18.45 10.32
CA GLN A 305 -0.41 17.42 11.28
C GLN A 305 -0.77 16.07 10.63
N LEU A 306 -0.25 15.83 9.42
CA LEU A 306 -0.46 14.61 8.63
C LEU A 306 0.81 13.78 8.55
N TYR A 307 0.65 12.49 8.28
CA TYR A 307 1.75 11.54 8.13
C TYR A 307 2.08 11.35 6.64
N GLU A 308 3.35 11.11 6.29
CA GLU A 308 3.76 10.85 4.89
C GLU A 308 2.99 9.67 4.25
N ILE A 309 2.57 8.71 5.08
CA ILE A 309 1.77 7.56 4.65
C ILE A 309 0.35 7.93 4.18
N ASP A 310 -0.14 9.13 4.53
CA ASP A 310 -1.44 9.66 4.11
C ASP A 310 -1.39 10.29 2.70
N TYR A 311 -0.20 10.32 2.08
CA TYR A 311 0.00 10.82 0.73
C TYR A 311 0.31 9.69 -0.24
N ALA A 312 0.04 9.93 -1.53
CA ALA A 312 0.60 9.12 -2.59
C ALA A 312 2.12 9.04 -2.48
N THR A 313 2.70 7.88 -2.81
CA THR A 313 4.15 7.71 -2.77
C THR A 313 4.84 8.75 -3.65
N PHE A 314 6.08 9.08 -3.27
CA PHE A 314 6.89 9.99 -4.08
C PHE A 314 6.97 9.54 -5.54
N GLY A 315 7.18 8.24 -5.77
CA GLY A 315 7.30 7.72 -7.13
C GLY A 315 6.02 7.87 -7.96
N LEU A 316 4.85 7.60 -7.37
CA LEU A 316 3.58 7.79 -8.07
C LEU A 316 3.31 9.26 -8.39
N ARG A 317 3.45 10.15 -7.40
CA ARG A 317 3.30 11.60 -7.60
C ARG A 317 4.25 12.09 -8.69
N GLN A 318 5.47 11.58 -8.68
CA GLN A 318 6.48 12.03 -9.61
C GLN A 318 6.19 11.58 -11.03
N ILE A 319 5.77 10.35 -11.25
CA ILE A 319 5.39 9.88 -12.58
C ILE A 319 4.17 10.62 -13.12
N GLN A 320 3.17 10.89 -12.28
CA GLN A 320 2.03 11.73 -12.68
C GLN A 320 2.49 13.10 -13.15
N LEU A 321 3.32 13.79 -12.35
CA LEU A 321 3.88 15.09 -12.70
C LEU A 321 4.73 15.04 -13.98
N LEU A 322 5.60 14.04 -14.12
CA LEU A 322 6.46 13.91 -15.29
C LEU A 322 5.67 13.56 -16.55
N ALA A 323 4.56 12.82 -16.44
CA ALA A 323 3.73 12.44 -17.58
C ALA A 323 2.83 13.59 -18.07
N GLU A 324 2.38 14.48 -17.17
CA GLU A 324 1.51 15.62 -17.52
C GLU A 324 2.17 16.64 -18.46
N TRP A 325 3.51 16.73 -18.44
CA TRP A 325 4.21 17.69 -19.28
C TRP A 325 4.16 17.29 -20.76
N ARG A 326 3.67 18.20 -21.63
CA ARG A 326 3.47 17.92 -23.06
C ARG A 326 4.73 17.44 -23.77
N ALA A 327 5.88 17.97 -23.39
CA ALA A 327 7.19 17.64 -23.94
C ALA A 327 7.89 16.51 -23.17
N SER A 328 7.17 15.78 -22.32
CA SER A 328 7.74 14.66 -21.58
C SER A 328 8.02 13.47 -22.50
N PRO A 329 9.23 12.89 -22.45
CA PRO A 329 9.50 11.60 -23.09
C PRO A 329 8.79 10.44 -22.39
N LEU A 330 8.16 10.67 -21.24
CA LEU A 330 7.47 9.66 -20.42
C LEU A 330 5.94 9.75 -20.51
N ARG A 331 5.39 10.64 -21.34
CA ARG A 331 3.94 10.99 -21.34
C ARG A 331 2.99 9.80 -21.56
N THR A 332 3.40 8.77 -22.28
CA THR A 332 2.58 7.56 -22.53
C THR A 332 3.05 6.33 -21.75
N VAL A 333 3.97 6.51 -20.80
CA VAL A 333 4.42 5.44 -19.92
C VAL A 333 3.35 5.22 -18.85
N LYS A 334 2.95 3.96 -18.67
CA LYS A 334 1.97 3.59 -17.63
C LYS A 334 2.69 3.42 -16.30
N PHE A 335 1.95 3.57 -15.19
CA PHE A 335 2.56 3.35 -13.88
C PHE A 335 3.00 1.90 -13.67
N ASP A 336 2.38 0.93 -14.37
CA ASP A 336 2.76 -0.50 -14.37
C ASP A 336 4.28 -0.73 -14.54
N SER A 337 4.91 0.07 -15.41
CA SER A 337 6.35 0.05 -15.70
C SER A 337 7.22 0.30 -14.47
N TYR A 338 6.72 1.12 -13.55
CA TYR A 338 7.37 1.50 -12.29
C TYR A 338 6.82 0.69 -11.11
N ARG A 339 5.56 0.25 -11.19
CA ARG A 339 4.93 -0.58 -10.16
C ARG A 339 5.68 -1.89 -9.95
N ARG A 340 6.14 -2.53 -11.04
CA ARG A 340 7.01 -3.73 -10.99
C ARG A 340 8.34 -3.52 -10.24
N LEU A 341 8.76 -2.27 -10.04
CA LEU A 341 9.97 -1.88 -9.31
C LEU A 341 9.68 -1.46 -7.86
N GLY A 342 8.42 -1.57 -7.41
CA GLY A 342 7.99 -1.22 -6.05
C GLY A 342 7.73 0.26 -5.80
N PHE A 343 7.66 1.13 -6.83
CA PHE A 343 7.47 2.58 -6.65
C PHE A 343 6.14 2.97 -5.96
N ALA A 344 5.18 2.06 -5.87
CA ALA A 344 3.97 2.24 -5.06
C ALA A 344 4.21 2.10 -3.54
N LEU A 345 5.41 1.69 -3.13
CA LEU A 345 5.75 1.39 -1.73
C LEU A 345 6.82 2.35 -1.19
N TRP A 346 7.77 2.77 -2.02
CA TRP A 346 8.98 3.45 -1.57
C TRP A 346 8.77 4.89 -1.09
N CYS A 347 9.41 5.22 0.02
CA CYS A 347 9.47 6.58 0.55
C CYS A 347 10.36 7.47 -0.33
N HIS A 348 10.17 8.79 -0.22
CA HIS A 348 10.93 9.78 -0.99
C HIS A 348 12.46 9.60 -0.84
N LYS A 349 12.95 9.49 0.40
CA LYS A 349 14.39 9.43 0.68
C LYS A 349 15.05 8.20 0.03
N ARG A 350 14.36 7.05 -0.04
CA ARG A 350 14.86 5.86 -0.73
C ARG A 350 14.98 6.09 -2.24
N VAL A 351 13.96 6.69 -2.86
CA VAL A 351 13.98 7.03 -4.29
C VAL A 351 15.09 8.04 -4.60
N GLN A 352 15.30 8.99 -3.70
CA GLN A 352 16.38 9.98 -3.81
C GLN A 352 17.77 9.33 -3.67
N ALA A 353 17.94 8.36 -2.77
CA ALA A 353 19.22 7.70 -2.50
C ALA A 353 19.79 6.93 -3.70
N ILE A 354 18.93 6.49 -4.63
CA ILE A 354 19.37 5.86 -5.88
C ILE A 354 19.56 6.87 -7.02
N GLY A 355 19.28 8.15 -6.80
CA GLY A 355 19.52 9.22 -7.78
C GLY A 355 18.35 9.56 -8.71
N LEU A 356 17.14 9.06 -8.45
CA LEU A 356 15.95 9.38 -9.27
C LEU A 356 15.26 10.70 -8.92
N ALA A 357 15.76 11.40 -7.90
CA ALA A 357 15.35 12.76 -7.56
C ALA A 357 16.59 13.68 -7.53
N PRO A 358 17.23 13.94 -8.70
CA PRO A 358 18.42 14.76 -8.75
C PRO A 358 18.08 16.20 -8.30
N LEU A 359 18.68 16.62 -7.18
CA LEU A 359 18.57 17.99 -6.70
C LEU A 359 19.60 18.86 -7.43
N ASN A 360 19.14 19.80 -8.25
CA ASN A 360 19.99 20.91 -8.68
C ASN A 360 19.87 22.04 -7.64
N LEU A 361 20.63 21.92 -6.55
CA LEU A 361 20.66 22.92 -5.47
C LEU A 361 21.31 24.25 -5.91
N ASN A 362 22.02 24.26 -7.05
CA ASN A 362 22.91 25.36 -7.44
C ASN A 362 22.35 26.31 -8.51
N LEU A 363 21.09 26.18 -8.93
CA LEU A 363 20.50 27.04 -9.96
C LEU A 363 19.44 28.00 -9.41
N PRO A 364 19.54 29.30 -9.71
CA PRO A 364 18.48 30.27 -9.44
C PRO A 364 17.37 30.10 -10.48
N GLY A 365 16.54 29.05 -10.35
CA GLY A 365 15.53 28.75 -11.37
C GLY A 365 14.54 27.60 -11.11
N GLY A 366 14.54 26.98 -9.92
CA GLY A 366 13.63 25.88 -9.60
C GLY A 366 14.07 24.52 -10.14
N ILE A 367 13.20 23.51 -10.00
CA ILE A 367 13.49 22.10 -10.32
C ILE A 367 13.65 21.91 -11.85
N ASN A 368 14.80 21.42 -12.31
CA ASN A 368 14.98 21.00 -13.71
C ASN A 368 14.27 19.67 -13.96
N LEU A 369 13.01 19.74 -14.39
CA LEU A 369 12.21 18.54 -14.71
C LEU A 369 12.86 17.67 -15.79
N SER A 370 13.66 18.22 -16.71
CA SER A 370 14.33 17.42 -17.75
C SER A 370 15.35 16.44 -17.19
N LEU A 371 16.02 16.78 -16.07
CA LEU A 371 16.89 15.84 -15.37
C LEU A 371 16.10 14.67 -14.77
N TRP A 372 14.90 14.97 -14.26
CA TRP A 372 14.02 13.95 -13.69
C TRP A 372 13.44 13.08 -14.80
N HIS A 373 12.99 13.66 -15.92
CA HIS A 373 12.59 12.89 -17.11
C HIS A 373 13.70 11.96 -17.59
N PHE A 374 14.96 12.42 -17.60
CA PHE A 374 16.10 11.58 -17.96
C PHE A 374 16.29 10.42 -16.97
N ALA A 375 16.38 10.72 -15.67
CA ALA A 375 16.62 9.71 -14.64
C ALA A 375 15.53 8.64 -14.60
N TRP A 376 14.26 9.03 -14.63
CA TRP A 376 13.13 8.10 -14.63
C TRP A 376 13.00 7.30 -15.92
N ARG A 377 13.43 7.85 -17.07
CA ARG A 377 13.51 7.10 -18.33
C ARG A 377 14.62 6.04 -18.31
N SER A 378 15.74 6.33 -17.64
CA SER A 378 16.92 5.45 -17.64
C SER A 378 16.68 4.07 -17.00
N ILE A 379 15.65 3.95 -16.16
CA ILE A 379 15.29 2.71 -15.47
C ILE A 379 14.22 1.89 -16.19
N LEU A 380 13.70 2.38 -17.32
CA LEU A 380 12.75 1.65 -18.14
C LEU A 380 13.44 0.55 -18.93
N ASP A 381 12.69 -0.50 -19.27
CA ASP A 381 13.18 -1.53 -20.17
C ASP A 381 13.44 -0.92 -21.57
N PRO A 382 14.57 -1.21 -22.24
CA PRO A 382 14.87 -0.62 -23.55
C PRO A 382 13.77 -0.86 -24.60
N ARG A 383 13.08 -2.01 -24.56
CA ARG A 383 11.97 -2.32 -25.47
C ARG A 383 10.76 -1.45 -25.17
N GLU A 384 10.49 -1.24 -23.88
CA GLU A 384 9.41 -0.34 -23.44
C GLU A 384 9.67 1.12 -23.85
N VAL A 385 10.93 1.57 -23.80
CA VAL A 385 11.33 2.89 -24.30
C VAL A 385 11.02 3.03 -25.80
N GLU A 386 11.36 2.02 -26.61
CA GLU A 386 11.08 2.01 -28.05
C GLU A 386 9.57 2.03 -28.35
N GLU A 387 8.78 1.28 -27.60
CA GLU A 387 7.31 1.29 -27.71
C GLU A 387 6.72 2.67 -27.37
N VAL A 388 7.21 3.30 -26.31
CA VAL A 388 6.78 4.64 -25.88
C VAL A 388 7.11 5.68 -26.94
N GLU A 389 8.33 5.64 -27.50
CA GLU A 389 8.75 6.51 -28.59
C GLU A 389 7.88 6.35 -29.83
N THR A 390 7.53 5.11 -30.18
CA THR A 390 6.66 4.80 -31.32
C THR A 390 5.25 5.36 -31.10
N ARG A 391 4.68 5.19 -29.90
CA ARG A 391 3.36 5.77 -29.56
C ARG A 391 3.38 7.30 -29.63
N LEU A 392 4.40 7.93 -29.06
CA LEU A 392 4.54 9.39 -29.07
C LEU A 392 4.72 9.94 -30.50
N GLN A 393 5.47 9.23 -31.34
CA GLN A 393 5.64 9.58 -32.74
C GLN A 393 4.30 9.56 -33.48
N LYS A 394 3.53 8.48 -33.32
CA LYS A 394 2.21 8.35 -33.95
C LYS A 394 1.25 9.45 -33.50
N GLU A 395 1.19 9.74 -32.20
CA GLU A 395 0.37 10.83 -31.67
C GLU A 395 0.77 12.21 -32.22
N TRP A 396 2.06 12.43 -32.48
CA TRP A 396 2.54 13.67 -33.07
C TRP A 396 2.12 13.79 -34.54
N GLU A 397 2.33 12.74 -35.33
CA GLU A 397 1.91 12.69 -36.75
C GLU A 397 0.40 12.89 -36.91
N GLU A 398 -0.42 12.25 -36.05
CA GLU A 398 -1.87 12.43 -36.06
C GLU A 398 -2.31 13.87 -35.72
N ARG A 399 -1.51 14.62 -34.97
CA ARG A 399 -1.78 16.03 -34.65
C ARG A 399 -1.39 16.94 -35.79
N GLU A 400 -0.23 16.71 -36.41
CA GLU A 400 0.22 17.47 -37.59
C GLU A 400 -0.73 17.26 -38.78
N LEU A 401 -1.36 16.09 -38.92
CA LEU A 401 -2.36 15.82 -39.96
C LEU A 401 -3.73 16.47 -39.71
N LYS A 402 -4.00 16.94 -38.48
CA LYS A 402 -5.28 17.57 -38.08
C LYS A 402 -5.19 19.08 -37.92
N GLY A 403 -3.98 19.65 -37.93
CA GLY A 403 -3.71 21.09 -37.90
C GLY A 403 -3.43 21.60 -39.32
#